data_AF-A0A955G134-F1
#
_entry.id   AF-A0A955G134-F1
#
_cell.length_a   1.000
_cell.length_b   1.000
_cell.length_c   1.000
_cell.angle_alpha   90.00
_cell.angle_beta   90.00
_cell.angle_gamma   90.00
#
_symmetry.space_group_name_H-M   'P 1'
#
loop_
_entity.id
_entity.type
_entity.pdbx_description
1 polymer ?
#
loop_
_entity_poly.entity_id
_entity_poly.type
_entity_poly.pdbx_seq_one_letter_code
_entity_poly.pdbx_strand_id
1 'polypeptide(L)' 'MMESAFEAAEIAWWWMELPSGMVMYSSNKLKMLGREDEHYTHYKQFTYIVHPDDYERIMTDMMDLIEGRKPMFETE' A
#
# COMPACT_ATOMS: atom_id res chain seq x y z
N MET A 1 -4.08 -10.02 -18.07
CA MET A 1 -4.27 -11.41 -17.63
C MET A 1 -4.03 -11.57 -16.12
N MET A 2 -2.91 -11.07 -15.57
CA MET A 2 -2.63 -11.14 -14.12
C MET A 2 -3.60 -10.30 -13.27
N GLU A 3 -3.90 -9.08 -13.70
CA GLU A 3 -4.82 -8.18 -13.01
C GLU A 3 -6.24 -8.75 -12.90
N SER A 4 -6.77 -9.30 -14.01
CA SER A 4 -8.08 -9.95 -14.05
C SER A 4 -8.16 -11.19 -13.16
N ALA A 5 -7.07 -11.94 -13.01
CA ALA A 5 -7.00 -13.10 -12.12
C ALA A 5 -7.00 -12.68 -10.65
N PHE A 6 -6.24 -11.64 -10.29
CA PHE A 6 -6.24 -11.08 -8.93
C PHE A 6 -7.56 -10.41 -8.58
N GLU A 7 -8.21 -9.79 -9.56
CA GLU A 7 -9.53 -9.20 -9.37
C GLU A 7 -10.58 -10.29 -9.06
N ALA A 8 -10.62 -11.36 -9.86
CA ALA A 8 -11.51 -12.49 -9.65
C ALA A 8 -11.24 -13.29 -8.36
N ALA A 9 -9.99 -13.30 -7.91
CA ALA A 9 -9.58 -13.95 -6.66
C ALA A 9 -9.75 -13.05 -5.41
N GLU A 10 -10.34 -11.86 -5.56
CA GLU A 10 -10.50 -10.86 -4.48
C GLU A 10 -9.18 -10.46 -3.79
N ILE A 11 -8.05 -10.61 -4.51
CA ILE A 11 -6.74 -10.28 -3.97
C ILE A 11 -6.55 -8.76 -3.99
N ALA A 12 -6.28 -8.20 -2.81
CA ALA A 12 -5.91 -6.81 -2.65
C ALA A 12 -4.38 -6.67 -2.80
N TRP A 13 -3.94 -5.81 -3.72
CA TRP A 13 -2.52 -5.54 -3.93
C TRP A 13 -2.29 -4.05 -4.13
N TRP A 14 -1.04 -3.64 -3.93
CA TRP A 14 -0.55 -2.30 -4.23
C TRP A 14 0.93 -2.38 -4.64
N TRP A 15 1.39 -1.41 -5.42
CA TRP A 15 2.81 -1.22 -5.72
C TRP A 15 3.18 0.23 -5.52
N MET A 16 4.38 0.49 -5.00
CA MET A 16 4.93 1.83 -4.86
C MET A 16 6.12 2.01 -5.79
N GLU A 17 6.10 3.08 -6.56
CA GLU A 17 7.25 3.55 -7.31
C GLU A 17 8.19 4.34 -6.40
N LEU A 18 9.48 4.03 -6.45
CA LEU A 18 10.53 4.76 -5.76
C LEU A 18 11.42 5.47 -6.79
N PRO A 19 11.89 6.70 -6.49
CA PRO A 19 11.74 7.41 -5.21
C PRO A 19 10.47 8.28 -5.13
N SER A 20 9.64 8.30 -6.17
CA SER A 20 8.51 9.24 -6.28
C SER A 20 7.44 9.06 -5.20
N GLY A 21 7.32 7.86 -4.63
CA GLY A 21 6.29 7.54 -3.62
C GLY A 21 4.90 7.36 -4.24
N MET A 22 4.82 7.28 -5.57
CA MET A 22 3.57 7.05 -6.28
C MET A 22 3.09 5.63 -6.01
N VAL A 23 1.83 5.46 -5.64
CA VAL A 23 1.24 4.15 -5.33
C VAL A 23 0.12 3.84 -6.30
N MET A 24 0.12 2.62 -6.82
CA MET A 24 -0.96 2.06 -7.61
C MET A 24 -1.66 0.98 -6.79
N TYR A 25 -2.98 1.11 -6.65
CA TYR A 25 -3.82 0.17 -5.90
C TYR A 25 -4.65 -0.68 -6.86
N SER A 26 -4.91 -1.93 -6.48
CA SER A 26 -5.93 -2.74 -7.16
C SER A 26 -7.34 -2.25 -6.83
N SER A 27 -8.29 -2.47 -7.74
CA SER A 27 -9.72 -2.20 -7.50
C SER A 27 -10.22 -2.83 -6.20
N ASN A 28 -9.76 -4.05 -5.88
CA ASN A 28 -10.13 -4.75 -4.64
C ASN A 28 -9.57 -4.06 -3.40
N LYS A 29 -8.33 -3.54 -3.45
CA LYS A 29 -7.74 -2.80 -2.34
C LYS A 29 -8.49 -1.48 -2.09
N LEU A 30 -8.88 -0.77 -3.15
CA LEU A 30 -9.69 0.46 -3.02
C LEU A 30 -11.05 0.15 -2.38
N LYS A 31 -11.75 -0.89 -2.86
CA LYS A 31 -13.01 -1.37 -2.25
C LYS A 31 -12.84 -1.70 -0.76
N MET A 32 -11.79 -2.43 -0.38
CA MET A 32 -11.49 -2.75 1.03
C MET A 32 -11.27 -1.52 1.90
N LEU A 33 -10.68 -0.46 1.34
CA LEU A 33 -10.48 0.81 2.04
C LEU A 33 -11.74 1.70 2.03
N GLY A 34 -12.86 1.23 1.45
CA GLY A 34 -14.08 2.02 1.29
C GLY A 34 -13.90 3.22 0.36
N ARG A 35 -13.00 3.12 -0.61
CA ARG A 35 -12.68 4.17 -1.57
C ARG A 35 -13.08 3.72 -2.97
N GLU A 36 -13.67 4.63 -3.74
CA GLU A 36 -14.00 4.45 -5.16
C GLU A 36 -13.09 5.29 -6.07
N ASP A 37 -12.24 6.13 -5.47
CA ASP A 37 -11.60 7.25 -6.16
C ASP A 37 -10.19 6.90 -6.67
N GLU A 38 -9.97 7.19 -7.95
CA GLU A 38 -8.69 7.00 -8.68
C GLU A 38 -7.57 7.94 -8.19
N HIS A 39 -7.90 8.86 -7.29
CA HIS A 39 -7.02 9.90 -6.78
C HIS A 39 -6.03 9.41 -5.71
N TYR A 40 -6.08 8.12 -5.33
CA TYR A 40 -5.11 7.49 -4.42
C TYR A 40 -3.83 7.11 -5.15
N THR A 41 -2.99 8.11 -5.39
CA THR A 41 -1.78 7.97 -6.20
C THR A 41 -0.50 8.11 -5.39
N HIS A 42 -0.55 8.37 -4.08
CA HIS A 42 0.66 8.57 -3.27
C HIS A 42 0.56 7.94 -1.87
N TYR A 43 1.66 7.37 -1.36
CA TYR A 43 1.67 6.61 -0.09
C TYR A 43 1.13 7.43 1.10
N LYS A 44 1.44 8.73 1.16
CA LYS A 44 0.93 9.67 2.19
C LYS A 44 -0.60 9.67 2.32
N GLN A 45 -1.33 9.35 1.26
CA GLN A 45 -2.78 9.28 1.34
C GLN A 45 -3.26 8.07 2.14
N PHE A 46 -2.54 6.95 2.07
CA PHE A 46 -2.75 5.81 2.95
C PHE A 46 -2.39 6.16 4.39
N THR A 47 -1.32 6.92 4.62
CA THR A 47 -0.93 7.26 5.99
C THR A 47 -1.94 8.16 6.73
N TYR A 48 -2.83 8.87 6.02
CA TYR A 48 -3.91 9.65 6.67
C TYR A 48 -5.02 8.79 7.27
N ILE A 49 -5.15 7.54 6.84
CA ILE A 49 -6.16 6.60 7.36
C ILE A 49 -5.56 5.58 8.33
N VAL A 50 -4.23 5.60 8.51
CA VAL A 50 -3.53 4.79 9.52
C VAL A 50 -3.76 5.40 10.89
N HIS A 51 -3.97 4.55 11.90
CA HIS A 51 -4.11 5.01 13.28
C HIS A 51 -2.81 5.68 13.76
N PRO A 52 -2.87 6.79 14.53
CA PRO A 52 -1.66 7.49 14.99
C PRO A 52 -0.66 6.59 15.72
N ASP A 53 -1.15 5.64 16.51
CA ASP A 53 -0.30 4.70 17.27
C ASP A 53 0.46 3.71 16.36
N ASP A 54 -0.05 3.46 15.15
CA ASP A 54 0.57 2.55 14.18
C ASP A 54 1.43 3.28 13.14
N TYR A 55 1.25 4.60 13.00
CA TYR A 55 1.90 5.39 11.96
C TYR A 55 3.43 5.27 12.01
N GLU A 56 4.03 5.54 13.17
CA GLU A 56 5.50 5.56 13.29
C GLU A 56 6.08 4.18 12.95
N ARG A 57 5.48 3.13 13.50
CA ARG A 57 5.91 1.75 13.28
C ARG A 57 5.84 1.34 11.82
N ILE A 58 4.70 1.57 11.16
CA ILE A 58 4.51 1.26 9.73
C ILE A 58 5.54 2.00 8.88
N MET A 59 5.79 3.28 9.18
CA MET A 59 6.75 4.08 8.43
C MET A 59 8.19 3.62 8.64
N THR A 60 8.55 3.20 9.85
CA THR A 60 9.85 2.58 10.14
C THR A 60 10.02 1.26 9.38
N ASP A 61 9.04 0.37 9.42
CA ASP A 61 9.10 -0.91 8.71
C ASP A 61 9.20 -0.73 7.18
N MET A 62 8.51 0.29 6.66
CA MET A 62 8.60 0.64 5.24
C MET A 62 10.00 1.14 4.88
N MET A 63 10.61 2.00 5.70
CA MET A 63 11.98 2.49 5.48
C MET A 63 13.01 1.39 5.63
N ASP A 64 12.82 0.47 6.58
CA ASP A 64 13.69 -0.71 6.75
C ASP A 64 13.71 -1.59 5.50
N LEU A 65 12.56 -1.79 4.83
CA LEU A 65 12.51 -2.48 3.55
C LEU A 65 13.26 -1.70 2.46
N ILE A 66 12.99 -0.39 2.33
CA ILE A 66 13.59 0.46 1.29
C ILE A 66 15.11 0.52 1.42
N GLU A 67 15.61 0.59 2.65
CA GLU A 67 17.04 0.64 2.96
C GLU A 67 17.69 -0.75 2.99
N GLY A 68 16.93 -1.81 2.70
CA GLY A 68 17.42 -3.19 2.64
C GLY A 68 17.77 -3.80 4.00
N ARG A 69 17.34 -3.17 5.11
CA ARG A 69 17.51 -3.71 6.47
C ARG A 69 16.58 -4.89 6.73
N LYS A 70 15.43 -4.95 6.05
CA LYS A 70 14.52 -6.09 6.05
C LYS A 70 14.30 -6.61 4.63
N PRO A 71 14.22 -7.95 4.43
CA PRO A 71 13.99 -8.54 3.11
C PRO A 71 12.52 -8.46 2.67
N MET A 72 11.60 -8.19 3.59
CA MET A 72 10.16 -8.15 3.36
C MET A 72 9.50 -7.12 4.29
N PHE A 73 8.46 -6.45 3.79
CA PHE A 73 7.62 -5.57 4.60
C PHE A 73 6.56 -6.41 5.33
N GLU A 74 6.59 -6.38 6.66
CA GLU A 74 5.65 -7.02 7.56
C GLU A 74 5.42 -6.08 8.76
N THR A 75 4.17 -5.85 9.10
CA THR A 75 3.74 -4.97 10.19
C THR A 75 2.58 -5.68 10.91
N GLU A 76 2.73 -5.94 12.21
CA GLU A 76 1.70 -6.64 13.05
C GLU A 76 0.52 -5.76 13.46
#